data_AF-A0A0F0DPX9-F1
#
_entry.id   AF-A0A0F0DPX9-F1
#
_cell.length_a   1.000
_cell.length_b   1.000
_cell.length_c   1.000
_cell.angle_alpha   90.00
_cell.angle_beta   90.00
_cell.angle_gamma   90.00
#
_symmetry.space_group_name_H-M   'P 1'
#
loop_
_entity.id
_entity.type
_entity.pdbx_description
1 polymer ?
#
loop_
_entity_poly.entity_id
_entity_poly.type
_entity_poly.pdbx_seq_one_letter_code
_entity_poly.pdbx_strand_id
1 'polypeptide(L)'
;MKALVYEGPGKVTLADKPKPELQAPGDAVVRVTLTTICGTDLHIIKGDVPTCEPGRTLGQQGVGVVESVGAAVTSLTLRFRLDDILAAYDTLRNAAKTQALKVIIAA
;
A
#
# COMPACT_ATOMS: atom_id res chain seq x y z
N MET A 1 -5.80 -0.87 -15.88
CA MET A 1 -6.09 0.14 -14.84
C MET A 1 -5.11 1.29 -14.95
N LYS A 2 -5.50 2.51 -14.56
CA LYS A 2 -4.59 3.66 -14.53
C LYS A 2 -3.64 3.57 -13.31
N ALA A 3 -2.40 3.98 -13.48
CA ALA A 3 -1.38 4.00 -12.43
C ALA A 3 -0.39 5.15 -12.65
N LEU A 4 0.05 5.81 -11.56
CA LEU A 4 1.14 6.77 -11.61
C LEU A 4 2.47 6.02 -11.66
N VAL A 5 3.24 6.24 -12.73
CA VAL A 5 4.50 5.54 -12.99
C VAL A 5 5.65 6.53 -12.90
N TYR A 6 6.68 6.16 -12.12
CA TYR A 6 7.94 6.88 -12.07
C TYR A 6 8.80 6.56 -13.30
N GLU A 7 9.29 7.58 -14.00
CA GLU A 7 10.07 7.44 -15.24
C GLU A 7 11.54 7.90 -15.07
N GLY A 8 11.94 8.22 -13.84
CA GLY A 8 13.23 8.84 -13.52
C GLY A 8 13.08 10.23 -12.88
N PRO A 9 14.20 10.85 -12.46
CA PRO A 9 14.16 12.12 -11.72
C PRO A 9 13.34 13.20 -12.45
N GLY A 10 12.40 13.79 -11.72
CA GLY A 10 11.48 14.83 -12.20
C GLY A 10 10.36 14.35 -13.11
N LYS A 11 10.24 13.04 -13.39
CA LYS A 11 9.34 12.53 -14.42
C LYS A 11 8.40 11.44 -13.91
N VAL A 12 7.10 11.69 -14.08
CA VAL A 12 6.04 10.71 -13.82
C VAL A 12 5.00 10.75 -14.94
N THR A 13 4.36 9.61 -15.19
CA THR A 13 3.30 9.47 -16.20
C THR A 13 2.10 8.74 -15.61
N LEU A 14 0.89 9.18 -15.96
CA LEU A 14 -0.31 8.38 -15.73
C LEU A 14 -0.46 7.37 -16.88
N ALA A 15 -0.12 6.11 -16.63
CA ALA A 15 -0.11 5.05 -17.64
C ALA A 15 -1.19 3.99 -17.37
N ASP A 16 -1.55 3.22 -18.41
CA ASP A 16 -2.32 2.00 -18.25
C ASP A 16 -1.41 0.83 -17.88
N LYS A 17 -1.80 0.08 -16.85
CA LYS A 17 -1.16 -1.17 -16.42
C LYS A 17 -2.19 -2.31 -16.29
N PRO A 18 -1.77 -3.57 -16.38
CA PRO A 18 -2.64 -4.70 -16.06
C PRO A 18 -3.26 -4.55 -14.67
N LYS A 19 -4.49 -5.04 -14.50
CA LYS A 19 -5.08 -5.14 -13.17
C LYS A 19 -4.29 -6.19 -12.39
N PRO A 20 -3.91 -5.93 -11.12
CA PRO A 20 -3.23 -6.94 -10.31
C PRO A 20 -4.14 -8.13 -10.05
N GLU A 21 -3.54 -9.31 -9.99
CA GLU A 21 -4.17 -10.58 -9.66
C GLU A 21 -3.50 -11.16 -8.41
N LEU A 22 -4.22 -12.00 -7.67
CA LEU A 22 -3.68 -12.69 -6.50
C LEU A 22 -2.50 -13.58 -6.92
N GLN A 23 -1.35 -13.42 -6.29
CA GLN A 23 -0.13 -14.21 -6.57
C GLN A 23 0.12 -15.26 -5.48
N ALA A 24 -0.26 -14.95 -4.23
CA ALA A 24 -0.08 -15.81 -3.08
C ALA A 24 -1.39 -15.96 -2.26
N PRO A 25 -1.53 -17.05 -1.47
CA PRO A 25 -2.72 -17.26 -0.63
C PRO A 25 -2.99 -16.15 0.39
N GLY A 26 -1.98 -15.36 0.77
CA GLY A 26 -2.12 -14.25 1.72
C GLY A 26 -2.44 -12.89 1.08
N ASP A 27 -2.55 -12.82 -0.25
CA ASP A 27 -2.74 -11.55 -0.95
C ASP A 27 -4.17 -11.02 -0.83
N ALA A 28 -4.33 -9.72 -1.01
CA ALA A 28 -5.61 -9.07 -1.26
C ALA A 28 -5.48 -8.08 -2.42
N VAL A 29 -6.49 -8.05 -3.29
CA VAL A 29 -6.62 -6.99 -4.31
C VAL A 29 -7.61 -5.96 -3.79
N VAL A 30 -7.16 -4.71 -3.71
CA VAL A 30 -7.96 -3.57 -3.25
C VAL A 30 -8.17 -2.61 -4.41
N ARG A 31 -9.42 -2.31 -4.73
CA ARG A 31 -9.76 -1.19 -5.61
C ARG A 31 -9.70 0.10 -4.82
N VAL A 32 -8.64 0.85 -5.05
CA VAL A 32 -8.41 2.17 -4.46
C VAL A 32 -9.52 3.13 -4.90
N THR A 33 -10.20 3.76 -3.95
CA THR A 33 -11.23 4.79 -4.18
C THR A 33 -10.70 6.18 -3.92
N LEU A 34 -9.78 6.33 -2.96
CA LEU A 34 -9.08 7.58 -2.67
C LEU A 34 -7.62 7.26 -2.34
N THR A 35 -6.74 8.16 -2.72
CA THR A 35 -5.30 8.11 -2.44
C THR A 35 -4.83 9.53 -2.09
N THR A 36 -3.66 9.67 -1.50
CA THR A 36 -3.04 10.96 -1.23
C THR A 36 -1.55 10.91 -1.58
N ILE A 37 -0.93 12.08 -1.63
CA ILE A 37 0.50 12.23 -1.90
C ILE A 37 1.24 12.31 -0.56
N CYS A 38 2.27 11.49 -0.41
CA CYS A 38 3.18 11.51 0.73
C CYS A 38 4.41 12.37 0.41
N GLY A 39 5.07 12.91 1.45
CA GLY A 39 6.39 13.52 1.29
C GLY A 39 7.42 12.56 0.65
N THR A 40 7.33 11.26 0.96
CA THR A 40 8.19 10.23 0.33
C THR A 40 8.00 10.14 -1.18
N ASP A 41 6.79 10.36 -1.70
CA ASP A 41 6.57 10.35 -3.15
C ASP A 41 7.35 11.49 -3.82
N LEU A 42 7.40 12.65 -3.17
CA LEU A 42 8.17 13.81 -3.66
C LEU A 42 9.67 13.55 -3.65
N HIS A 43 10.19 12.89 -2.61
CA HIS A 43 11.60 12.48 -2.55
C HIS A 43 11.94 11.45 -3.64
N ILE A 44 11.05 10.51 -3.93
CA ILE A 44 11.21 9.57 -5.05
C ILE A 44 11.26 10.32 -6.38
N ILE A 45 10.29 11.19 -6.64
CA ILE A 45 10.21 11.94 -7.90
C ILE A 45 11.44 12.85 -8.06
N LYS A 46 11.94 13.45 -6.98
CA LYS A 46 13.17 14.26 -7.02
C LYS A 46 14.43 13.43 -7.34
N GLY A 47 14.41 12.12 -7.11
CA GLY A 47 15.55 11.23 -7.28
C GLY A 47 16.38 11.01 -6.00
N ASP A 48 15.86 11.41 -4.84
CA ASP A 48 16.54 11.25 -3.54
C ASP A 48 16.49 9.79 -3.02
N VAL A 49 15.68 8.93 -3.65
CA VAL A 49 15.49 7.52 -3.27
C VAL A 49 16.07 6.61 -4.35
N PRO A 50 17.38 6.26 -4.28
CA PRO A 50 18.08 5.56 -5.37
C PRO A 50 17.61 4.11 -5.57
N THR A 51 16.92 3.51 -4.60
CA THR A 51 16.35 2.16 -4.71
C THR A 51 15.04 2.12 -5.50
N CYS A 52 14.48 3.27 -5.88
CA CYS A 52 13.28 3.35 -6.68
C CYS A 52 13.64 3.45 -8.18
N GLU A 53 13.52 2.32 -8.88
CA GLU A 53 13.82 2.23 -10.31
C GLU A 53 12.69 2.81 -11.19
N PRO A 54 13.01 3.36 -12.38
CA PRO A 54 12.03 3.70 -13.41
C PRO A 54 11.09 2.51 -13.76
N GLY A 55 9.84 2.82 -14.09
CA GLY A 55 8.76 1.86 -14.31
C GLY A 55 7.96 1.51 -13.04
N ARG A 56 8.43 1.93 -11.84
CA ARG A 56 7.72 1.70 -10.56
C ARG A 56 6.38 2.43 -10.53
N THR A 57 5.33 1.72 -10.09
CA THR A 57 4.06 2.35 -9.70
C THR A 57 4.22 3.03 -8.34
N LEU A 58 3.88 4.32 -8.24
CA LEU A 58 3.99 5.11 -7.01
C LEU A 58 2.70 5.13 -6.19
N GLY A 59 2.82 5.56 -4.92
CA GLY A 59 1.74 5.73 -3.96
C GLY A 59 1.72 4.63 -2.90
N GLN A 60 1.82 5.03 -1.62
CA GLN A 60 1.75 4.14 -0.45
C GLN A 60 0.65 4.51 0.54
N GLN A 61 -0.30 5.36 0.15
CA GLN A 61 -1.39 5.82 1.02
C GLN A 61 -2.71 5.78 0.27
N GLY A 62 -3.66 4.96 0.70
CA GLY A 62 -4.96 4.92 0.06
C GLY A 62 -6.02 4.23 0.90
N VAL A 63 -7.28 4.48 0.53
CA VAL A 63 -8.45 3.74 1.00
C VAL A 63 -9.18 3.18 -0.20
N GLY A 64 -9.83 2.04 -0.01
CA GLY A 64 -10.49 1.33 -1.10
C GLY A 64 -11.39 0.21 -0.61
N VAL A 65 -11.94 -0.50 -1.58
CA VAL A 65 -12.80 -1.67 -1.37
C VAL A 65 -12.02 -2.92 -1.75
N VAL A 66 -12.05 -3.93 -0.88
CA VAL A 66 -11.44 -5.23 -1.15
C VAL A 66 -12.24 -5.91 -2.25
N GLU A 67 -11.59 -6.21 -3.38
CA GLU A 67 -12.23 -6.88 -4.52
C GLU A 67 -12.02 -8.40 -4.50
N SER A 68 -10.87 -8.86 -4.02
CA SER A 68 -10.59 -10.30 -3.85
C SER A 68 -9.54 -10.53 -2.78
N VAL A 69 -9.55 -11.72 -2.18
CA VAL A 69 -8.58 -12.18 -1.19
C VAL A 69 -8.12 -13.59 -1.50
N GLY A 70 -6.88 -13.90 -1.16
CA GLY A 70 -6.36 -15.26 -1.23
C GLY A 70 -6.92 -16.15 -0.11
N ALA A 71 -6.79 -17.46 -0.30
CA ALA A 71 -7.41 -18.46 0.57
C ALA A 71 -6.89 -18.48 2.03
N ALA A 72 -5.71 -17.92 2.30
CA ALA A 72 -5.14 -17.84 3.65
C ALA A 72 -5.57 -16.58 4.41
N VAL A 73 -6.27 -15.65 3.76
CA VAL A 73 -6.74 -14.41 4.41
C VAL A 73 -7.94 -14.71 5.32
N THR A 74 -7.71 -14.69 6.62
CA THR A 74 -8.74 -14.94 7.65
C THR A 74 -9.27 -13.66 8.30
N SER A 75 -8.51 -12.57 8.26
CA SER A 75 -8.92 -11.26 8.73
C SER A 75 -8.25 -10.16 7.91
N LEU A 76 -8.99 -9.07 7.66
CA LEU A 76 -8.52 -7.90 6.91
C LEU A 76 -8.41 -6.65 7.79
N THR A 77 -8.88 -6.71 9.04
CA THR A 77 -8.95 -5.54 9.91
C THR A 77 -8.60 -5.93 11.32
N LEU A 78 -7.54 -5.33 11.85
CA LEU A 78 -7.22 -5.33 13.26
C LEU A 78 -7.63 -3.99 13.87
N ARG A 79 -8.16 -4.03 15.08
CA ARG A 79 -8.63 -2.85 15.80
C ARG A 79 -7.82 -2.69 17.07
N PHE A 80 -7.34 -1.48 17.30
CA PHE A 80 -6.61 -1.11 18.50
C PHE A 80 -7.26 0.13 19.10
N ARG A 81 -7.23 0.27 20.43
CA ARG A 81 -7.52 1.55 21.06
C ARG A 81 -6.32 2.48 20.86
N LEU A 82 -6.53 3.78 20.98
CA LEU A 82 -5.43 4.75 20.90
C LEU A 82 -4.32 4.44 21.92
N ASP A 83 -4.70 4.01 23.13
CA ASP A 83 -3.75 3.64 24.18
C ASP A 83 -2.88 2.41 23.81
N ASP A 84 -3.31 1.62 22.81
CA ASP A 84 -2.59 0.45 22.28
C ASP A 84 -1.75 0.79 21.02
N ILE A 85 -1.47 2.07 20.75
CA ILE A 85 -0.81 2.49 19.50
C ILE A 85 0.53 1.80 19.26
N LEU A 86 1.32 1.55 20.30
CA LEU A 86 2.60 0.85 20.16
C LEU A 86 2.41 -0.59 19.65
N ALA A 87 1.38 -1.29 20.14
CA ALA A 87 1.04 -2.62 19.66
C ALA A 87 0.56 -2.59 18.19
N ALA A 88 -0.15 -1.54 17.78
CA ALA A 88 -0.53 -1.35 16.39
C ALA A 88 0.70 -1.16 15.48
N TYR A 89 1.69 -0.38 15.92
CA TYR A 89 2.96 -0.19 15.20
C TYR A 89 3.74 -1.51 15.08
N ASP A 90 3.89 -2.25 16.17
CA ASP A 90 4.57 -3.55 16.14
C ASP A 90 3.87 -4.56 15.24
N THR A 91 2.54 -4.55 15.24
CA THR A 91 1.72 -5.40 14.38
C THR A 91 1.96 -5.10 12.91
N LEU A 92 1.95 -3.81 12.51
CA LEU A 92 2.17 -3.39 11.13
C LEU A 92 3.62 -3.57 10.68
N ARG A 93 4.59 -3.31 11.56
CA ARG A 93 6.01 -3.57 11.30
C ARG A 93 6.26 -5.05 10.99
N ASN A 94 5.46 -5.94 11.58
CA ASN A 94 5.53 -7.38 11.38
C ASN A 94 4.38 -7.92 10.52
N ALA A 95 3.77 -7.09 9.64
CA ALA A 95 2.59 -7.45 8.86
C ALA A 95 2.69 -8.81 8.12
N ALA A 96 3.88 -9.16 7.62
CA ALA A 96 4.12 -10.45 6.98
C ALA A 96 3.92 -11.65 7.92
N LYS A 97 4.26 -11.50 9.21
CA LYS A 97 4.08 -12.52 10.25
C LYS A 97 2.68 -12.47 10.88
N THR A 98 2.15 -11.26 11.10
CA THR A 98 0.85 -11.04 11.75
C THR A 98 -0.33 -11.16 10.80
N GLN A 99 -0.06 -11.25 9.49
CA GLN A 99 -1.06 -11.24 8.42
C GLN A 99 -1.93 -9.96 8.45
N ALA A 100 -1.43 -8.88 9.05
CA ALA A 100 -2.15 -7.63 9.21
C ALA A 100 -2.21 -6.86 7.90
N LEU A 101 -3.42 -6.69 7.33
CA LEU A 101 -3.61 -5.91 6.10
C LEU A 101 -3.99 -4.44 6.37
N LYS A 102 -4.77 -4.20 7.43
CA LYS A 102 -5.25 -2.87 7.82
C LYS A 102 -5.43 -2.81 9.32
N VAL A 103 -5.06 -1.67 9.90
CA VAL A 103 -5.34 -1.34 11.30
C VAL A 103 -6.31 -0.17 11.37
N ILE A 104 -7.29 -0.26 12.27
CA ILE A 104 -8.16 0.85 12.66
C ILE A 104 -7.80 1.21 14.10
N ILE A 105 -7.44 2.48 14.31
CA ILE A 105 -7.26 3.06 15.63
C ILE A 105 -8.55 3.80 15.99
N ALA A 106 -9.15 3.43 17.11
CA ALA A 106 -10.31 4.13 17.67
C ALA A 106 -9.89 4.87 18.95
N ALA A 107 -10.43 6.08 19.13
CA ALA A 107 -10.32 6.84 20.37
C ALA A 107 -11.22 6.23 21.46
#